data_AF-A0A938V222-F1
#
_entry.id   AF-A0A938V222-F1
#
_cell.length_a   1.000
_cell.length_b   1.000
_cell.length_c   1.000
_cell.angle_alpha   90.00
_cell.angle_beta   90.00
_cell.angle_gamma   90.00
#
_symmetry.space_group_name_H-M   'P 1'
#
loop_
_entity.id
_entity.type
_entity.pdbx_description
1 polymer ?
#
loop_
_entity_poly.entity_id
_entity_poly.type
_entity_poly.pdbx_seq_one_letter_code
_entity_poly.pdbx_strand_id
1 'polypeptide(L)'
;MVMLGDIPTMEPASTMIDSPGSRWNFAIAKDGLNSSSCCMRPSGFQRFLNPVEPIPAPESKRNRRQVSGARCLGGPGRLESRAATGVGMRSLSWIAAFVIVGVCVSGAARGEWVDLSGSRAGGGSVGPGSGARIQVEQAADGGRLVVRVRLDGFRREGTEGSRFERIEMGAATLREGGRPALPVVAVPLLVDGEAEVVAVRGEWTAFDGIVPEPFSLRPKRCGGGKWRVSCDEELYAGDEPFPSQMVVAVQRGAMRGNGVLLLEVRPFRYLPSKRRLEVAKVLEVEVAGRLAGRTPERMGSGEFARMAKSGFYSALGGDKSEVEGRDGDGPEVMLAIVHDSLLSAMPDFVAWKRQRGIEVTVQPLSAVGASYQGVQKAIADAYAGWERAPTWVLLVGDGEGAGKVPFVPSPYGCASDFLYSTLDGNDLYSDVLVGRVSAP
;
A
#
# COMPACT_ATOMS: atom_id res chain seq x y z
N MET A 1 -23.02 1.21 -24.80
CA MET A 1 -23.48 2.50 -24.25
C MET A 1 -23.96 2.27 -22.83
N VAL A 2 -23.02 2.20 -21.89
CA VAL A 2 -23.22 2.32 -20.44
C VAL A 2 -21.98 3.06 -19.92
N MET A 3 -22.24 4.09 -19.13
CA MET A 3 -21.36 5.21 -18.79
C MET A 3 -20.22 4.78 -17.87
N LEU A 4 -18.99 5.11 -18.25
CA LEU A 4 -17.83 5.10 -17.34
C LEU A 4 -17.98 6.30 -16.39
N GLY A 5 -17.79 6.07 -15.10
CA GLY A 5 -17.81 7.14 -14.10
C GLY A 5 -16.53 7.97 -14.20
N ASP A 6 -16.71 9.24 -14.55
CA ASP A 6 -15.67 10.25 -14.67
C ASP A 6 -14.95 10.51 -13.34
N ILE A 7 -13.61 10.53 -13.39
CA ILE A 7 -12.76 11.17 -12.39
C ILE A 7 -12.84 12.68 -12.68
N PRO A 8 -13.12 13.55 -11.71
CA PRO A 8 -13.28 14.97 -12.00
C PRO A 8 -11.94 15.59 -12.41
N THR A 9 -11.87 15.98 -13.68
CA THR A 9 -10.84 16.86 -14.25
C THR A 9 -10.90 18.23 -13.57
N MET A 10 -9.77 18.74 -13.10
CA MET A 10 -9.64 20.10 -12.57
C MET A 10 -9.71 21.12 -13.71
N GLU A 11 -10.77 21.93 -13.77
CA GLU A 11 -10.74 23.25 -14.40
C GLU A 11 -10.51 24.34 -13.34
N PRO A 12 -9.79 25.43 -13.67
CA PRO A 12 -9.51 26.51 -12.72
C PRO A 12 -10.70 27.47 -12.64
N ALA A 13 -11.34 27.54 -11.46
CA ALA A 13 -12.37 28.53 -11.21
C ALA A 13 -11.74 29.93 -11.01
N SER A 14 -12.03 30.81 -11.95
CA SER A 14 -11.80 32.25 -11.92
C SER A 14 -12.58 32.95 -10.79
N THR A 15 -11.92 33.94 -10.19
CA THR A 15 -12.41 35.09 -9.41
C THR A 15 -13.92 35.31 -9.28
N MET A 16 -14.42 35.42 -8.04
CA MET A 16 -15.44 36.42 -7.69
C MET A 16 -15.32 36.84 -6.22
N ILE A 17 -15.29 38.16 -6.04
CA ILE A 17 -15.28 38.93 -4.80
C ILE A 17 -16.73 39.08 -4.32
N ASP A 18 -17.03 38.77 -3.05
CA ASP A 18 -17.67 39.72 -2.11
C ASP A 18 -17.87 39.14 -0.70
N SER A 19 -17.85 40.03 0.30
CA SER A 19 -18.09 39.84 1.75
C SER A 19 -19.38 40.60 2.16
N PRO A 20 -19.80 40.72 3.45
CA PRO A 20 -19.82 39.79 4.60
C PRO A 20 -21.18 39.79 5.38
N GLY A 21 -21.29 38.90 6.39
CA GLY A 21 -22.29 38.95 7.49
C GLY A 21 -22.96 37.59 7.73
N SER A 22 -23.03 36.99 8.91
CA SER A 22 -23.30 37.56 10.23
C SER A 22 -22.99 36.56 11.36
N ARG A 23 -22.88 37.14 12.56
CA ARG A 23 -22.49 36.62 13.88
C ARG A 23 -23.34 35.48 14.43
N TRP A 24 -22.72 34.58 15.20
CA TRP A 24 -23.20 34.14 16.53
C TRP A 24 -22.02 33.89 17.47
N ASN A 25 -22.15 34.38 18.70
CA ASN A 25 -21.14 34.46 19.76
C ASN A 25 -21.43 33.46 20.90
N PHE A 26 -20.38 33.25 21.73
CA PHE A 26 -20.32 32.64 23.08
C PHE A 26 -20.22 31.10 23.15
N ALA A 27 -19.40 30.46 23.99
CA ALA A 27 -18.68 30.93 25.19
C ALA A 27 -17.38 30.13 25.46
N ILE A 28 -16.51 30.77 26.23
CA ILE A 28 -15.22 30.35 26.76
C ILE A 28 -15.40 29.41 27.96
N ALA A 29 -14.55 28.38 28.08
CA ALA A 29 -14.08 27.88 29.37
C ALA A 29 -12.63 27.39 29.23
N LYS A 30 -11.77 27.92 30.12
CA LYS A 30 -10.35 27.61 30.32
C LYS A 30 -10.18 26.30 31.11
N ASP A 31 -8.98 25.75 30.97
CA ASP A 31 -8.14 24.99 31.93
C ASP A 31 -7.54 23.77 31.20
N GLY A 32 -6.24 23.48 31.20
CA GLY A 32 -5.08 24.06 31.88
C GLY A 32 -3.83 23.35 31.34
N LEU A 33 -2.68 24.01 31.53
CA LEU A 33 -1.34 23.62 31.11
C LEU A 33 -0.91 22.23 31.60
N ASN A 34 -0.10 21.53 30.81
CA ASN A 34 1.19 21.08 31.32
C ASN A 34 2.25 20.92 30.21
N SER A 35 3.28 21.75 30.33
CA SER A 35 4.53 21.75 29.58
C SER A 35 5.50 20.72 30.13
N SER A 36 6.29 20.08 29.27
CA SER A 36 7.57 19.45 29.66
C SER A 36 8.54 19.47 28.50
N SER A 37 9.30 20.56 28.41
CA SER A 37 10.51 20.68 27.61
C SER A 37 11.63 19.87 28.26
N CYS A 38 12.44 19.17 27.47
CA CYS A 38 13.78 18.75 27.92
C CYS A 38 14.77 18.84 26.75
N CYS A 39 15.68 19.80 26.86
CA CYS A 39 16.86 19.96 26.00
C CYS A 39 18.07 19.32 26.69
N MET A 40 18.91 18.59 25.95
CA MET A 40 20.38 18.60 26.09
C MET A 40 21.07 18.15 24.78
N ARG A 41 22.17 18.82 24.43
CA ARG A 41 23.19 18.49 23.39
C ARG A 41 24.55 18.18 24.12
N PRO A 42 25.71 17.99 23.45
CA PRO A 42 26.20 16.79 22.75
C PRO A 42 27.65 16.36 23.19
N SER A 43 28.16 15.17 22.80
CA SER A 43 29.59 14.92 22.45
C SER A 43 29.95 13.43 22.21
N GLY A 44 30.78 13.18 21.17
CA GLY A 44 32.03 12.40 21.23
C GLY A 44 32.06 10.86 21.37
N PHE A 45 32.26 10.17 20.24
CA PHE A 45 33.23 9.07 19.96
C PHE A 45 33.35 7.77 20.82
N GLN A 46 33.36 6.64 20.07
CA GLN A 46 34.12 5.37 20.22
C GLN A 46 33.50 4.10 20.88
N ARG A 47 33.68 2.99 20.14
CA ARG A 47 33.31 1.57 20.28
C ARG A 47 33.42 0.96 21.69
N PHE A 48 32.48 0.07 22.05
CA PHE A 48 32.74 -1.30 22.55
C PHE A 48 31.47 -2.18 22.47
N LEU A 49 31.65 -3.45 22.10
CA LEU A 49 30.64 -4.52 21.98
C LEU A 49 30.37 -5.18 23.36
N ASN A 50 29.10 -5.33 23.75
CA ASN A 50 28.46 -6.58 24.24
C ASN A 50 27.04 -6.35 24.81
N PRO A 51 26.19 -7.40 24.91
CA PRO A 51 24.75 -7.31 24.74
C PRO A 51 24.01 -6.98 26.05
N VAL A 52 22.97 -6.15 25.96
CA VAL A 52 22.04 -5.87 27.07
C VAL A 52 20.70 -6.56 26.76
N GLU A 53 20.23 -7.34 27.73
CA GLU A 53 18.96 -8.07 27.72
C GLU A 53 17.75 -7.14 27.50
N PRO A 54 16.67 -7.60 26.82
CA PRO A 54 15.51 -6.76 26.58
C PRO A 54 14.64 -6.59 27.84
N ILE A 55 14.43 -5.32 28.21
CA ILE A 55 13.43 -4.86 29.16
C ILE A 55 12.02 -5.16 28.60
N PRO A 56 11.07 -5.71 29.38
CA PRO A 56 9.75 -6.08 28.89
C PRO A 56 8.91 -4.84 28.55
N ALA A 57 8.32 -4.83 27.35
CA ALA A 57 7.34 -3.83 26.94
C ALA A 57 6.00 -4.01 27.70
N PRO A 58 5.30 -2.92 28.05
CA PRO A 58 4.03 -3.01 28.77
C PRO A 58 2.94 -3.65 27.90
N GLU A 59 2.25 -4.63 28.47
CA GLU A 59 1.13 -5.36 27.87
C GLU A 59 -0.02 -4.40 27.48
N SER A 60 -0.16 -4.13 26.19
CA SER A 60 -1.44 -3.63 25.67
C SER A 60 -2.41 -4.82 25.60
N LYS A 61 -3.39 -4.84 26.50
CA LYS A 61 -4.51 -5.79 26.47
C LYS A 61 -5.17 -5.72 25.09
N ARG A 62 -4.92 -6.73 24.23
CA ARG A 62 -5.69 -6.98 23.00
C ARG A 62 -7.13 -7.31 23.42
N ASN A 63 -7.97 -6.29 23.45
CA ASN A 63 -9.41 -6.47 23.51
C ASN A 63 -9.88 -6.99 22.14
N ARG A 64 -9.79 -8.31 21.92
CA ARG A 64 -10.55 -9.00 20.87
C ARG A 64 -12.02 -8.91 21.25
N ARG A 65 -12.69 -7.82 20.84
CA ARG A 65 -14.15 -7.85 20.75
C ARG A 65 -14.51 -8.72 19.56
N GLN A 66 -15.12 -9.87 19.86
CA GLN A 66 -15.88 -10.67 18.92
C GLN A 66 -16.81 -9.75 18.13
N VAL A 67 -16.66 -9.72 16.81
CA VAL A 67 -17.69 -9.24 15.91
C VAL A 67 -18.39 -10.48 15.38
N SER A 68 -19.67 -10.61 15.69
CA SER A 68 -20.53 -11.69 15.24
C SER A 68 -20.43 -11.88 13.72
N GLY A 69 -20.27 -13.12 13.28
CA GLY A 69 -20.00 -13.49 11.90
C GLY A 69 -21.03 -12.95 10.90
N ALA A 70 -20.54 -12.55 9.73
CA ALA A 70 -21.36 -12.18 8.58
C ALA A 70 -22.20 -13.39 8.13
N ARG A 71 -23.53 -13.24 8.08
CA ARG A 71 -24.47 -14.31 7.68
C ARG A 71 -24.60 -14.46 6.16
N CYS A 72 -23.51 -14.63 5.40
CA CYS A 72 -23.62 -14.56 3.93
C CYS A 72 -24.27 -15.74 3.18
N LEU A 73 -24.77 -16.80 3.85
CA LEU A 73 -25.36 -17.99 3.23
C LEU A 73 -26.28 -18.60 4.30
N GLY A 74 -27.53 -18.18 4.35
CA GLY A 74 -28.55 -18.83 5.17
C GLY A 74 -29.11 -20.03 4.42
N GLY A 75 -29.04 -21.23 5.00
CA GLY A 75 -29.93 -22.34 4.63
C GLY A 75 -31.15 -22.33 5.56
N PRO A 76 -32.36 -22.76 5.11
CA PRO A 76 -33.55 -22.69 5.93
C PRO A 76 -33.55 -23.84 6.96
N GLY A 77 -33.14 -23.54 8.19
CA GLY A 77 -33.28 -24.45 9.32
C GLY A 77 -34.66 -24.33 9.96
N ARG A 78 -35.56 -25.28 9.69
CA ARG A 78 -36.80 -25.48 10.44
C ARG A 78 -36.47 -25.76 11.91
N LEU A 79 -36.91 -24.87 12.81
CA LEU A 79 -36.93 -25.11 14.25
C LEU A 79 -38.24 -25.83 14.60
N GLU A 80 -38.19 -27.14 14.79
CA GLU A 80 -39.23 -27.85 15.54
C GLU A 80 -38.92 -27.78 17.03
N SER A 81 -39.80 -27.13 17.78
CA SER A 81 -39.77 -27.09 19.23
C SER A 81 -40.35 -28.39 19.80
N ARG A 82 -39.60 -29.06 20.68
CA ARG A 82 -40.17 -30.06 21.58
C ARG A 82 -40.01 -29.60 23.02
N ALA A 83 -41.16 -29.42 23.68
CA ALA A 83 -41.31 -29.15 25.09
C ALA A 83 -40.90 -30.37 25.92
N ALA A 84 -40.19 -30.12 27.03
CA ALA A 84 -39.87 -31.12 28.05
C ALA A 84 -40.82 -30.94 29.24
N THR A 85 -41.66 -31.93 29.50
CA THR A 85 -42.36 -32.14 30.77
C THR A 85 -41.51 -33.01 31.67
N GLY A 86 -41.25 -32.56 32.90
CA GLY A 86 -40.52 -33.33 33.91
C GLY A 86 -41.41 -34.28 34.71
N VAL A 87 -40.80 -35.32 35.28
CA VAL A 87 -41.15 -35.96 36.57
C VAL A 87 -39.85 -36.61 37.10
N GLY A 88 -39.55 -36.43 38.39
CA GLY A 88 -38.40 -37.04 39.05
C GLY A 88 -38.74 -38.28 39.88
N MET A 89 -37.73 -39.05 40.28
CA MET A 89 -37.34 -39.34 41.68
C MET A 89 -36.34 -40.51 41.78
N ARG A 90 -35.30 -40.30 42.63
CA ARG A 90 -34.56 -41.25 43.50
C ARG A 90 -33.76 -42.37 42.80
N SER A 91 -32.59 -42.84 43.22
CA SER A 91 -31.65 -42.61 44.34
C SER A 91 -30.43 -43.53 44.12
N LEU A 92 -29.36 -43.31 44.89
CA LEU A 92 -28.18 -44.17 45.16
C LEU A 92 -26.92 -44.03 44.30
N SER A 93 -25.90 -43.54 45.01
CA SER A 93 -24.46 -43.45 44.79
C SER A 93 -23.82 -44.69 44.18
N TRP A 94 -22.80 -44.52 43.33
CA TRP A 94 -21.44 -45.08 43.49
C TRP A 94 -20.47 -44.21 42.68
N ILE A 95 -19.34 -43.87 43.30
CA ILE A 95 -18.29 -42.97 42.81
C ILE A 95 -17.40 -43.73 41.82
N ALA A 96 -17.24 -43.21 40.61
CA ALA A 96 -16.12 -43.52 39.73
C ALA A 96 -15.65 -42.23 39.07
N ALA A 97 -14.66 -41.58 39.67
CA ALA A 97 -13.99 -40.41 39.12
C ALA A 97 -13.07 -40.84 37.97
N PHE A 98 -13.56 -40.78 36.74
CA PHE A 98 -12.71 -40.71 35.56
C PHE A 98 -12.32 -39.25 35.34
N VAL A 99 -11.15 -38.86 35.85
CA VAL A 99 -10.47 -37.64 35.42
C VAL A 99 -10.00 -37.88 33.99
N ILE A 100 -10.85 -37.60 33.02
CA ILE A 100 -10.41 -37.38 31.64
C ILE A 100 -9.75 -36.00 31.67
N VAL A 101 -8.42 -35.99 31.76
CA VAL A 101 -7.64 -34.82 31.37
C VAL A 101 -7.84 -34.69 29.86
N GLY A 102 -8.90 -33.99 29.47
CA GLY A 102 -9.05 -33.47 28.13
C GLY A 102 -7.93 -32.46 27.94
N VAL A 103 -6.81 -32.91 27.38
CA VAL A 103 -5.84 -32.01 26.77
C VAL A 103 -6.59 -31.36 25.62
N CYS A 104 -7.18 -30.19 25.86
CA CYS A 104 -7.50 -29.26 24.81
C CYS A 104 -6.17 -28.85 24.18
N VAL A 105 -5.71 -29.66 23.21
CA VAL A 105 -4.77 -29.19 22.22
C VAL A 105 -5.53 -28.14 21.44
N SER A 106 -5.42 -26.89 21.89
CA SER A 106 -5.72 -25.72 21.08
C SER A 106 -4.71 -25.71 19.93
N GLY A 107 -4.88 -26.64 19.00
CA GLY A 107 -4.18 -26.62 17.73
C GLY A 107 -4.67 -25.38 17.02
N ALA A 108 -3.92 -24.29 17.13
CA ALA A 108 -4.02 -23.21 16.15
C ALA A 108 -3.88 -23.89 14.80
N ALA A 109 -4.98 -23.97 14.04
CA ALA A 109 -5.01 -24.59 12.73
C ALA A 109 -4.04 -23.77 11.86
N ARG A 110 -2.79 -24.23 11.75
CA ARG A 110 -1.83 -23.66 10.82
C ARG A 110 -2.42 -23.90 9.43
N GLY A 111 -2.66 -22.82 8.67
CA GLY A 111 -3.25 -22.92 7.35
C GLY A 111 -2.57 -23.97 6.46
N GLU A 112 -3.37 -24.68 5.68
CA GLU A 112 -2.96 -25.73 4.76
C GLU A 112 -2.28 -25.12 3.53
N TRP A 113 -1.12 -25.66 3.14
CA TRP A 113 -0.46 -25.28 1.89
C TRP A 113 -0.95 -26.16 0.73
N VAL A 114 -1.41 -25.52 -0.33
CA VAL A 114 -1.79 -26.16 -1.59
C VAL A 114 -0.66 -25.95 -2.60
N ASP A 115 0.05 -27.03 -2.94
CA ASP A 115 1.15 -27.01 -3.90
C ASP A 115 0.64 -27.04 -5.35
N LEU A 116 1.16 -26.12 -6.16
CA LEU A 116 0.91 -26.02 -7.61
C LEU A 116 2.18 -26.28 -8.42
N SER A 117 3.36 -26.29 -7.79
CA SER A 117 4.66 -26.43 -8.45
C SER A 117 4.82 -27.80 -9.14
N GLY A 118 4.10 -28.82 -8.67
CA GLY A 118 4.23 -30.20 -9.15
C GLY A 118 5.47 -30.90 -8.60
N SER A 119 6.19 -30.29 -7.65
CA SER A 119 7.33 -30.90 -6.98
C SER A 119 6.83 -31.73 -5.80
N ARG A 120 6.92 -33.06 -5.90
CA ARG A 120 6.67 -33.99 -4.78
C ARG A 120 7.81 -33.96 -3.73
N ALA A 121 8.32 -32.79 -3.38
CA ALA A 121 9.23 -32.64 -2.25
C ALA A 121 8.40 -32.36 -0.99
N GLY A 122 8.13 -33.41 -0.23
CA GLY A 122 7.22 -33.40 0.90
C GLY A 122 7.62 -32.51 2.07
N GLY A 123 6.65 -32.25 2.94
CA GLY A 123 6.83 -32.12 4.38
C GLY A 123 7.78 -31.04 4.93
N GLY A 124 8.25 -30.09 4.11
CA GLY A 124 9.05 -28.96 4.55
C GLY A 124 8.19 -27.72 4.72
N SER A 125 8.29 -27.03 5.86
CA SER A 125 7.69 -25.71 6.03
C SER A 125 8.26 -24.76 4.98
N VAL A 126 7.50 -24.53 3.89
CA VAL A 126 7.75 -23.42 2.98
C VAL A 126 7.65 -22.15 3.83
N GLY A 127 8.81 -21.52 4.08
CA GLY A 127 8.88 -20.23 4.77
C GLY A 127 8.10 -19.15 4.00
N PRO A 128 7.94 -17.94 4.57
CA PRO A 128 7.17 -16.87 3.95
C PRO A 128 7.92 -16.26 2.75
N GLY A 129 8.06 -17.01 1.66
CA GLY A 129 8.31 -16.49 0.32
C GLY A 129 6.99 -16.25 -0.40
N SER A 130 6.95 -15.34 -1.37
CA SER A 130 5.78 -15.19 -2.22
C SER A 130 5.54 -16.50 -2.98
N GLY A 131 4.31 -17.03 -2.92
CA GLY A 131 3.90 -18.20 -3.71
C GLY A 131 3.84 -17.94 -5.22
N ALA A 132 4.37 -16.80 -5.69
CA ALA A 132 4.42 -16.36 -7.07
C ALA A 132 5.85 -16.00 -7.49
N ARG A 133 6.23 -16.39 -8.70
CA ARG A 133 7.47 -15.99 -9.40
C ARG A 133 7.11 -15.23 -10.66
N ILE A 134 7.76 -14.10 -10.88
CA ILE A 134 7.49 -13.20 -12.01
C ILE A 134 8.71 -13.24 -12.95
N GLN A 135 8.45 -13.35 -14.24
CA GLN A 135 9.45 -13.19 -15.30
C GLN A 135 8.92 -12.15 -16.29
N VAL A 136 9.79 -11.25 -16.73
CA VAL A 136 9.49 -10.24 -17.75
C VAL A 136 10.51 -10.38 -18.86
N GLU A 137 10.03 -10.64 -20.07
CA GLU A 137 10.85 -10.82 -21.26
C GLU A 137 10.45 -9.76 -22.31
N GLN A 138 11.43 -9.09 -22.89
CA GLN A 138 11.22 -8.19 -24.02
C GLN A 138 11.54 -8.93 -25.32
N ALA A 139 10.64 -8.85 -26.30
CA ALA A 139 10.86 -9.41 -27.62
C ALA A 139 12.04 -8.70 -28.32
N ALA A 140 12.72 -9.41 -29.23
CA ALA A 140 13.90 -8.89 -29.93
C ALA A 140 13.61 -7.64 -30.79
N ASP A 141 12.37 -7.45 -31.22
CA ASP A 141 11.91 -6.25 -31.93
C ASP A 141 11.70 -5.04 -31.00
N GLY A 142 11.76 -5.24 -29.69
CA GLY A 142 11.62 -4.23 -28.65
C GLY A 142 10.21 -3.65 -28.47
N GLY A 143 9.24 -4.06 -29.29
CA GLY A 143 7.88 -3.50 -29.30
C GLY A 143 6.85 -4.32 -28.51
N ARG A 144 7.28 -5.47 -27.97
CA ARG A 144 6.42 -6.38 -27.23
C ARG A 144 7.11 -6.91 -25.98
N LEU A 145 6.34 -7.02 -24.90
CA LEU A 145 6.74 -7.59 -23.63
C LEU A 145 5.87 -8.80 -23.31
N VAL A 146 6.46 -9.81 -22.70
CA VAL A 146 5.76 -10.96 -22.14
C VAL A 146 6.04 -11.00 -20.64
N VAL A 147 4.99 -10.81 -19.84
CA VAL A 147 5.02 -10.94 -18.39
C VAL A 147 4.43 -12.28 -18.00
N ARG A 148 5.23 -13.14 -17.40
CA ARG A 148 4.81 -14.47 -16.95
C ARG A 148 4.81 -14.55 -15.42
N VAL A 149 3.65 -14.79 -14.84
CA VAL A 149 3.45 -15.03 -13.41
C VAL A 149 3.22 -16.52 -13.20
N ARG A 150 4.13 -17.19 -12.50
CA ARG A 150 3.99 -18.60 -12.12
C ARG A 150 3.67 -18.72 -10.64
N LEU A 151 2.66 -19.49 -10.30
CA LEU A 151 2.32 -19.81 -8.92
C LEU A 151 2.91 -21.15 -8.51
N ASP A 152 3.65 -21.13 -7.41
CA ASP A 152 4.18 -22.33 -6.76
C ASP A 152 3.16 -22.94 -5.81
N GLY A 153 2.24 -22.14 -5.26
CA GLY A 153 1.16 -22.59 -4.41
C GLY A 153 0.52 -21.45 -3.62
N PHE A 154 -0.42 -21.80 -2.75
CA PHE A 154 -1.10 -20.85 -1.87
C PHE A 154 -1.46 -21.51 -0.54
N ARG A 155 -1.68 -20.70 0.49
CA ARG A 155 -2.18 -21.14 1.78
C ARG A 155 -3.68 -20.89 1.86
N ARG A 156 -4.40 -21.85 2.43
CA ARG A 156 -5.80 -21.70 2.82
C ARG A 156 -5.97 -21.97 4.31
N GLU A 157 -6.76 -21.16 4.98
CA GLU A 157 -7.05 -21.34 6.41
C GLU A 157 -8.55 -21.18 6.66
N GLY A 158 -9.16 -22.19 7.30
CA GLY A 158 -10.54 -22.10 7.72
C GLY A 158 -10.70 -20.98 8.75
N THR A 159 -11.72 -20.13 8.57
CA THR A 159 -12.01 -19.07 9.53
C THR A 159 -12.89 -19.61 10.67
N GLU A 160 -12.54 -19.33 11.93
CA GLU A 160 -13.24 -19.89 13.09
C GLU A 160 -14.76 -19.64 13.04
N GLY A 161 -15.56 -20.70 13.21
CA GLY A 161 -17.03 -20.62 13.24
C GLY A 161 -17.66 -20.23 11.90
N SER A 162 -16.91 -20.28 10.82
CA SER A 162 -17.28 -19.76 9.51
C SER A 162 -17.02 -20.82 8.42
N ARG A 163 -17.82 -20.77 7.36
CA ARG A 163 -17.66 -21.61 6.16
C ARG A 163 -16.71 -21.00 5.12
N PHE A 164 -16.05 -19.91 5.49
CA PHE A 164 -15.12 -19.19 4.65
C PHE A 164 -13.69 -19.64 4.91
N GLU A 165 -12.87 -19.54 3.87
CA GLU A 165 -11.44 -19.80 3.88
C GLU A 165 -10.69 -18.51 3.55
N ARG A 166 -9.67 -18.19 4.35
CA ARG A 166 -8.70 -17.15 3.99
C ARG A 166 -7.71 -17.73 3.00
N ILE A 167 -7.52 -17.05 1.87
CA ILE A 167 -6.59 -17.44 0.81
C ILE A 167 -5.39 -16.48 0.82
N GLU A 168 -4.18 -17.02 0.99
CA GLU A 168 -2.95 -16.23 1.07
C GLU A 168 -1.85 -16.77 0.16
N MET A 169 -1.00 -15.88 -0.34
CA MET A 169 0.13 -16.23 -1.22
C MET A 169 1.40 -15.42 -0.88
N GLY A 170 1.41 -14.68 0.24
CA GLY A 170 2.48 -13.71 0.51
C GLY A 170 2.49 -12.55 -0.51
N ALA A 171 1.34 -12.23 -1.09
CA ALA A 171 1.13 -11.14 -2.03
C ALA A 171 0.00 -10.22 -1.54
N ALA A 172 -0.28 -9.14 -2.28
CA ALA A 172 -1.41 -8.27 -1.98
C ALA A 172 -2.74 -9.00 -2.17
N THR A 173 -3.84 -8.40 -1.69
CA THR A 173 -5.20 -8.94 -1.80
C THR A 173 -6.09 -7.90 -2.45
N LEU A 174 -7.06 -8.33 -3.28
CA LEU A 174 -8.11 -7.44 -3.80
C LEU A 174 -8.81 -6.71 -2.65
N ARG A 175 -8.97 -5.40 -2.79
CA ARG A 175 -9.44 -4.51 -1.71
C ARG A 175 -10.88 -4.05 -1.91
N GLU A 176 -11.72 -4.91 -2.47
CA GLU A 176 -13.13 -4.63 -2.73
C GLU A 176 -13.98 -5.09 -1.53
N GLY A 177 -14.47 -4.13 -0.73
CA GLY A 177 -15.15 -4.41 0.53
C GLY A 177 -16.35 -5.35 0.38
N GLY A 178 -16.31 -6.48 1.09
CA GLY A 178 -17.35 -7.51 1.09
C GLY A 178 -17.31 -8.52 -0.05
N ARG A 179 -16.43 -8.34 -1.02
CA ARG A 179 -16.18 -9.30 -2.10
C ARG A 179 -15.08 -10.29 -1.71
N PRO A 180 -14.93 -11.43 -2.41
CA PRO A 180 -13.90 -12.42 -2.14
C PRO A 180 -12.50 -11.81 -2.00
N ALA A 181 -11.87 -12.03 -0.84
CA ALA A 181 -10.51 -11.61 -0.54
C ALA A 181 -9.50 -12.53 -1.25
N LEU A 182 -9.25 -12.24 -2.53
CA LEU A 182 -8.37 -13.05 -3.38
C LEU A 182 -6.99 -12.40 -3.54
N PRO A 183 -5.89 -13.17 -3.49
CA PRO A 183 -4.56 -12.64 -3.73
C PRO A 183 -4.37 -12.07 -5.15
N VAL A 184 -3.54 -11.03 -5.27
CA VAL A 184 -3.13 -10.40 -6.52
C VAL A 184 -1.63 -10.19 -6.56
N VAL A 185 -1.09 -10.22 -7.77
CA VAL A 185 0.33 -9.96 -8.05
C VAL A 185 0.44 -8.62 -8.76
N ALA A 186 1.11 -7.67 -8.12
CA ALA A 186 1.46 -6.40 -8.71
C ALA A 186 2.77 -6.53 -9.49
N VAL A 187 2.75 -6.22 -10.78
CA VAL A 187 3.95 -6.19 -11.64
C VAL A 187 4.16 -4.74 -12.12
N PRO A 188 4.99 -3.96 -11.42
CA PRO A 188 5.33 -2.60 -11.83
C PRO A 188 6.41 -2.62 -12.92
N LEU A 189 6.11 -2.00 -14.05
CA LEU A 189 7.00 -1.86 -15.21
C LEU A 189 7.34 -0.38 -15.42
N LEU A 190 8.60 -0.09 -15.73
CA LEU A 190 8.95 1.17 -16.38
C LEU A 190 8.95 0.94 -17.89
N VAL A 191 8.25 1.81 -18.60
CA VAL A 191 8.04 1.71 -20.05
C VAL A 191 8.45 3.01 -20.76
N ASP A 192 8.96 2.85 -21.97
CA ASP A 192 9.24 3.95 -22.89
C ASP A 192 7.98 4.26 -23.69
N GLY A 193 7.26 5.31 -23.29
CA GLY A 193 5.99 5.71 -23.88
C GLY A 193 4.78 4.93 -23.37
N GLU A 194 3.79 4.73 -24.24
CA GLU A 194 2.56 4.03 -23.91
C GLU A 194 2.73 2.50 -23.95
N ALA A 195 1.97 1.80 -23.10
CA ALA A 195 1.92 0.36 -23.10
C ALA A 195 0.48 -0.14 -22.86
N GLU A 196 0.11 -1.22 -23.55
CA GLU A 196 -1.23 -1.79 -23.52
C GLU A 196 -1.20 -3.31 -23.43
N VAL A 197 -2.08 -3.89 -22.61
CA VAL A 197 -2.26 -5.34 -22.54
C VAL A 197 -2.99 -5.82 -23.80
N VAL A 198 -2.35 -6.68 -24.59
CA VAL A 198 -2.92 -7.19 -25.84
C VAL A 198 -3.47 -8.61 -25.72
N ALA A 199 -2.92 -9.43 -24.82
CA ALA A 199 -3.42 -10.78 -24.58
C ALA A 199 -3.14 -11.26 -23.16
N VAL A 200 -4.03 -12.13 -22.66
CA VAL A 200 -3.86 -12.84 -21.40
C VAL A 200 -4.15 -14.31 -21.63
N ARG A 201 -3.23 -15.19 -21.24
CA ARG A 201 -3.39 -16.65 -21.29
C ARG A 201 -3.12 -17.23 -19.91
N GLY A 202 -3.85 -18.29 -19.55
CA GLY A 202 -3.70 -18.91 -18.25
C GLY A 202 -3.87 -20.41 -18.26
N GLU A 203 -3.09 -21.10 -17.43
CA GLU A 203 -3.21 -22.51 -17.14
C GLU A 203 -3.91 -22.69 -15.78
N TRP A 204 -5.17 -23.13 -15.80
CA TRP A 204 -6.05 -23.10 -14.61
C TRP A 204 -6.20 -24.48 -13.98
N THR A 205 -6.25 -24.50 -12.64
CA THR A 205 -6.64 -25.66 -11.83
C THR A 205 -7.84 -25.28 -10.96
N ALA A 206 -8.83 -26.16 -10.88
CA ALA A 206 -10.05 -25.95 -10.13
C ALA A 206 -10.04 -26.68 -8.78
N PHE A 207 -10.53 -26.01 -7.75
CA PHE A 207 -10.69 -26.52 -6.39
C PHE A 207 -12.14 -26.35 -5.95
N ASP A 208 -12.84 -27.46 -5.81
CA ASP A 208 -14.23 -27.48 -5.34
C ASP A 208 -14.32 -27.33 -3.81
N GLY A 209 -15.40 -26.72 -3.34
CA GLY A 209 -15.70 -26.57 -1.92
C GLY A 209 -15.05 -25.36 -1.25
N ILE A 210 -14.10 -24.69 -1.89
CA ILE A 210 -13.42 -23.51 -1.35
C ILE A 210 -14.29 -22.27 -1.52
N VAL A 211 -14.58 -21.59 -0.41
CA VAL A 211 -15.33 -20.33 -0.39
C VAL A 211 -14.46 -19.24 0.25
N PRO A 212 -13.90 -18.29 -0.53
CA PRO A 212 -13.03 -17.26 0.03
C PRO A 212 -13.76 -16.34 1.01
N GLU A 213 -13.07 -15.85 2.05
CA GLU A 213 -13.64 -14.87 2.98
C GLU A 213 -13.89 -13.50 2.31
N PRO A 214 -14.90 -12.73 2.74
CA PRO A 214 -15.12 -11.37 2.23
C PRO A 214 -14.05 -10.40 2.75
N PHE A 215 -13.55 -9.52 1.87
CA PHE A 215 -12.56 -8.52 2.25
C PHE A 215 -13.14 -7.47 3.18
N SER A 216 -12.52 -7.29 4.36
CA SER A 216 -12.95 -6.29 5.34
C SER A 216 -12.22 -4.97 5.13
N LEU A 217 -12.98 -3.88 4.92
CA LEU A 217 -12.41 -2.56 4.77
C LEU A 217 -11.91 -2.06 6.13
N ARG A 218 -10.62 -1.72 6.16
CA ARG A 218 -10.02 -1.03 7.31
C ARG A 218 -10.36 0.46 7.23
N PRO A 219 -10.76 1.09 8.34
CA PRO A 219 -10.90 2.53 8.36
C PRO A 219 -9.56 3.21 8.09
N LYS A 220 -9.59 4.35 7.39
CA LYS A 220 -8.39 5.17 7.16
C LYS A 220 -7.87 5.70 8.50
N ARG A 221 -6.54 5.89 8.59
CA ARG A 221 -5.86 6.35 9.81
C ARG A 221 -6.31 7.75 10.23
N CYS A 222 -6.60 8.62 9.26
CA CYS A 222 -7.29 9.90 9.45
C CYS A 222 -8.79 9.71 9.18
N GLY A 223 -9.66 10.28 10.01
CA GLY A 223 -11.11 10.33 9.75
C GLY A 223 -12.02 9.45 10.64
N GLY A 224 -11.51 8.85 11.72
CA GLY A 224 -12.35 8.23 12.77
C GLY A 224 -13.27 7.08 12.31
N GLY A 225 -13.01 6.51 11.13
CA GLY A 225 -13.84 5.46 10.56
C GLY A 225 -13.93 4.23 11.46
N LYS A 226 -15.09 3.56 11.47
CA LYS A 226 -15.26 2.27 12.13
C LYS A 226 -14.97 1.13 11.16
N TRP A 227 -14.52 0.00 11.69
CA TRP A 227 -14.38 -1.24 10.93
C TRP A 227 -15.72 -1.62 10.32
N ARG A 228 -15.73 -1.91 9.02
CA ARG A 228 -16.89 -2.45 8.32
C ARG A 228 -16.51 -3.79 7.71
N VAL A 229 -17.02 -4.86 8.32
CA VAL A 229 -17.13 -6.16 7.66
C VAL A 229 -18.45 -6.10 6.89
N SER A 230 -18.38 -5.84 5.59
CA SER A 230 -19.51 -6.06 4.69
C SER A 230 -19.34 -7.43 4.04
N CYS A 231 -20.44 -8.04 3.61
CA CYS A 231 -20.43 -9.22 2.77
C CYS A 231 -21.34 -8.93 1.58
N ASP A 232 -20.87 -9.16 0.37
CA ASP A 232 -21.62 -8.97 -0.86
C ASP A 232 -22.47 -10.22 -1.12
N GLU A 233 -23.64 -10.30 -0.49
CA GLU A 233 -24.50 -11.50 -0.54
C GLU A 233 -24.95 -11.83 -1.97
N GLU A 234 -25.18 -10.81 -2.80
CA GLU A 234 -25.56 -10.97 -4.21
C GLU A 234 -24.43 -11.65 -5.00
N LEU A 235 -23.18 -11.20 -4.82
CA LEU A 235 -22.03 -11.85 -5.46
C LEU A 235 -21.87 -13.29 -4.97
N TYR A 236 -21.93 -13.54 -3.66
CA TYR A 236 -21.71 -14.89 -3.12
C TYR A 236 -22.84 -15.88 -3.46
N ALA A 237 -24.03 -15.40 -3.82
CA ALA A 237 -25.15 -16.20 -4.30
C ALA A 237 -25.25 -16.27 -5.84
N GLY A 238 -24.48 -15.45 -6.55
CA GLY A 238 -24.55 -15.31 -8.00
C GLY A 238 -23.78 -16.37 -8.79
N ASP A 239 -23.92 -16.30 -10.11
CA ASP A 239 -23.24 -17.19 -11.07
C ASP A 239 -21.98 -16.58 -11.69
N GLU A 240 -21.81 -15.27 -11.57
CA GLU A 240 -20.72 -14.54 -12.20
C GLU A 240 -19.37 -14.81 -11.52
N PRO A 241 -18.31 -15.11 -12.29
CA PRO A 241 -16.99 -15.29 -11.73
C PRO A 241 -16.42 -13.98 -11.19
N PHE A 242 -15.75 -14.06 -10.04
CA PHE A 242 -15.06 -12.92 -9.44
C PHE A 242 -13.57 -13.19 -9.26
N PRO A 243 -12.68 -12.25 -9.64
CA PRO A 243 -12.95 -11.07 -10.47
C PRO A 243 -13.27 -11.49 -11.92
N SER A 244 -13.89 -10.60 -12.70
CA SER A 244 -14.19 -10.83 -14.11
C SER A 244 -12.96 -10.64 -15.02
N GLN A 245 -12.07 -9.72 -14.66
CA GLN A 245 -10.81 -9.46 -15.36
C GLN A 245 -9.63 -10.10 -14.63
N MET A 246 -8.80 -10.85 -15.36
CA MET A 246 -7.61 -11.54 -14.81
C MET A 246 -6.39 -10.63 -14.75
N VAL A 247 -6.38 -9.56 -15.52
CA VAL A 247 -5.33 -8.54 -15.52
C VAL A 247 -6.00 -7.20 -15.65
N VAL A 248 -5.58 -6.24 -14.83
CA VAL A 248 -5.95 -4.84 -14.95
C VAL A 248 -4.68 -4.01 -15.04
N ALA A 249 -4.59 -3.14 -16.04
CA ALA A 249 -3.59 -2.08 -16.08
C ALA A 249 -4.09 -0.95 -15.15
N VAL A 250 -3.66 -0.97 -13.89
CA VAL A 250 -4.26 -0.16 -12.81
C VAL A 250 -3.82 1.29 -12.87
N GLN A 251 -2.56 1.54 -13.21
CA GLN A 251 -2.00 2.88 -13.22
C GLN A 251 -1.09 3.02 -14.43
N ARG A 252 -1.46 3.97 -15.30
CA ARG A 252 -0.60 4.53 -16.34
C ARG A 252 -0.16 5.89 -15.80
N GLY A 253 1.13 6.06 -15.62
CA GLY A 253 1.70 7.26 -15.04
C GLY A 253 3.06 7.58 -15.62
N ALA A 254 3.75 8.53 -15.01
CA ALA A 254 5.12 8.86 -15.30
C ALA A 254 5.93 8.95 -14.01
N MET A 255 7.21 8.63 -14.11
CA MET A 255 8.18 8.88 -13.05
C MET A 255 9.46 9.37 -13.71
N ARG A 256 9.78 10.65 -13.50
CA ARG A 256 11.00 11.27 -14.03
C ARG A 256 11.17 11.13 -15.54
N GLY A 257 10.06 11.24 -16.28
CA GLY A 257 10.02 11.11 -17.74
C GLY A 257 9.93 9.68 -18.29
N ASN A 258 9.92 8.66 -17.43
CA ASN A 258 9.63 7.28 -17.83
C ASN A 258 8.15 6.98 -17.61
N GLY A 259 7.51 6.30 -18.55
CA GLY A 259 6.16 5.78 -18.34
C GLY A 259 6.16 4.71 -17.24
N VAL A 260 5.11 4.67 -16.44
CA VAL A 260 4.90 3.64 -15.42
C VAL A 260 3.64 2.86 -15.74
N LEU A 261 3.78 1.54 -15.83
CA LEU A 261 2.66 0.62 -16.00
C LEU A 261 2.60 -0.35 -14.83
N LEU A 262 1.53 -0.27 -14.04
CA LEU A 262 1.24 -1.25 -13.00
C LEU A 262 0.24 -2.29 -13.51
N LEU A 263 0.71 -3.53 -13.72
CA LEU A 263 -0.18 -4.66 -13.99
C LEU A 263 -0.62 -5.30 -12.67
N GLU A 264 -1.92 -5.29 -12.39
CA GLU A 264 -2.53 -6.11 -11.35
C GLU A 264 -2.98 -7.44 -11.96
N VAL A 265 -2.17 -8.47 -11.75
CA VAL A 265 -2.44 -9.84 -12.20
C VAL A 265 -3.23 -10.55 -11.10
N ARG A 266 -4.37 -11.15 -11.48
CA ARG A 266 -5.34 -11.80 -10.60
C ARG A 266 -5.35 -13.31 -10.89
N PRO A 267 -4.47 -14.09 -10.25
CA PRO A 267 -4.35 -15.52 -10.53
C PRO A 267 -5.40 -16.39 -9.85
N PHE A 268 -6.38 -15.79 -9.16
CA PHE A 268 -7.47 -16.48 -8.50
C PHE A 268 -8.79 -15.99 -9.05
N ARG A 269 -9.71 -16.92 -9.31
CA ARG A 269 -11.08 -16.65 -9.77
C ARG A 269 -12.05 -17.54 -9.00
N TYR A 270 -13.01 -16.93 -8.32
CA TYR A 270 -14.04 -17.64 -7.58
C TYR A 270 -15.34 -17.70 -8.40
N LEU A 271 -15.93 -18.90 -8.51
CA LEU A 271 -17.25 -19.13 -9.09
C LEU A 271 -18.24 -19.42 -7.95
N PRO A 272 -19.09 -18.46 -7.58
CA PRO A 272 -19.88 -18.57 -6.36
C PRO A 272 -20.92 -19.69 -6.38
N SER A 273 -21.71 -19.81 -7.45
CA SER A 273 -22.72 -20.85 -7.59
C SER A 273 -22.16 -22.27 -7.59
N LYS A 274 -20.91 -22.44 -8.02
CA LYS A 274 -20.20 -23.73 -8.02
C LYS A 274 -19.41 -23.97 -6.73
N ARG A 275 -19.28 -22.96 -5.86
CA ARG A 275 -18.38 -22.95 -4.69
C ARG A 275 -16.98 -23.44 -5.08
N ARG A 276 -16.46 -22.89 -6.18
CA ARG A 276 -15.23 -23.35 -6.82
C ARG A 276 -14.24 -22.20 -6.90
N LEU A 277 -13.03 -22.44 -6.45
CA LEU A 277 -11.89 -21.55 -6.65
C LEU A 277 -11.05 -22.09 -7.82
N GLU A 278 -10.89 -21.29 -8.86
CA GLU A 278 -9.96 -21.55 -9.95
C GLU A 278 -8.68 -20.75 -9.71
N VAL A 279 -7.55 -21.42 -9.84
CA VAL A 279 -6.22 -20.84 -9.62
C VAL A 279 -5.37 -21.05 -10.87
N ALA A 280 -4.81 -19.98 -11.40
CA ALA A 280 -3.90 -20.05 -12.53
C ALA A 280 -2.50 -20.42 -12.04
N LYS A 281 -2.01 -21.59 -12.43
CA LYS A 281 -0.63 -22.02 -12.20
C LYS A 281 0.35 -21.13 -12.97
N VAL A 282 -0.02 -20.74 -14.17
CA VAL A 282 0.72 -19.78 -14.99
C VAL A 282 -0.27 -18.79 -15.57
N LEU A 283 0.03 -17.50 -15.46
CA LEU A 283 -0.56 -16.43 -16.25
C LEU A 283 0.51 -15.79 -17.11
N GLU A 284 0.24 -15.71 -18.41
CA GLU A 284 1.06 -15.00 -19.38
C GLU A 284 0.29 -13.79 -19.88
N VAL A 285 0.92 -12.61 -19.77
CA VAL A 285 0.37 -11.33 -20.19
C VAL A 285 1.26 -10.78 -21.28
N GLU A 286 0.68 -10.60 -22.46
CA GLU A 286 1.35 -9.95 -23.59
C GLU A 286 1.01 -8.46 -23.54
N VAL A 287 2.04 -7.62 -23.59
CA VAL A 287 1.93 -6.16 -23.55
C VAL A 287 2.58 -5.60 -24.81
N ALA A 288 1.85 -4.81 -25.58
CA ALA A 288 2.43 -3.97 -26.61
C ALA A 288 3.07 -2.76 -25.93
N GLY A 289 4.36 -2.55 -26.17
CA GLY A 289 5.15 -1.53 -25.51
C GLY A 289 6.61 -1.91 -25.36
N ARG A 290 7.41 -0.97 -24.86
CA ARG A 290 8.85 -1.12 -24.68
C ARG A 290 9.21 -0.85 -23.23
N LEU A 291 10.11 -1.65 -22.64
CA LEU A 291 10.64 -1.33 -21.32
C LEU A 291 11.53 -0.08 -21.39
N ALA A 292 11.42 0.78 -20.39
CA ALA A 292 12.25 1.97 -20.30
C ALA A 292 13.73 1.58 -20.12
N GLY A 293 14.59 2.28 -20.86
CA GLY A 293 16.05 2.21 -20.71
C GLY A 293 16.54 3.18 -19.65
N ARG A 294 17.45 4.08 -20.05
CA ARG A 294 17.96 5.14 -19.19
C ARG A 294 16.97 6.30 -19.14
N THR A 295 16.79 6.83 -17.93
CA THR A 295 16.05 8.09 -17.69
C THR A 295 16.71 9.24 -18.48
N PRO A 296 15.93 10.21 -19.02
CA PRO A 296 16.49 11.39 -19.67
C PRO A 296 17.54 12.11 -18.79
N GLU A 297 18.63 12.60 -19.38
CA GLU A 297 19.82 13.07 -18.65
C GLU A 297 19.50 14.12 -17.56
N ARG A 298 18.74 15.15 -17.91
CA ARG A 298 18.26 16.18 -16.96
C ARG A 298 17.46 15.61 -15.79
N MET A 299 16.72 14.53 -16.04
CA MET A 299 15.89 13.84 -15.05
C MET A 299 16.67 12.74 -14.32
N GLY A 300 17.92 12.47 -14.69
CA GLY A 300 18.76 11.46 -14.08
C GLY A 300 18.95 11.70 -12.58
N SER A 301 18.86 10.62 -11.80
CA SER A 301 19.24 10.61 -10.39
C SER A 301 19.67 9.19 -10.01
N GLY A 302 20.75 9.07 -9.25
CA GLY A 302 21.21 7.81 -8.69
C GLY A 302 20.23 7.22 -7.67
N GLU A 303 19.57 8.07 -6.88
CA GLU A 303 18.59 7.60 -5.89
C GLU A 303 17.34 7.03 -6.57
N PHE A 304 16.85 7.70 -7.63
CA PHE A 304 15.74 7.17 -8.43
C PHE A 304 16.16 5.94 -9.25
N ALA A 305 17.38 5.88 -9.77
CA ALA A 305 17.87 4.69 -10.46
C ALA A 305 17.90 3.47 -9.53
N ARG A 306 18.33 3.63 -8.27
CA ARG A 306 18.29 2.55 -7.26
C ARG A 306 16.86 2.13 -6.92
N MET A 307 15.95 3.11 -6.77
CA MET A 307 14.54 2.83 -6.53
C MET A 307 13.90 2.13 -7.73
N ALA A 308 14.21 2.56 -8.95
CA ALA A 308 13.74 1.94 -10.19
C ALA A 308 14.19 0.47 -10.27
N LYS A 309 15.49 0.19 -10.08
CA LYS A 309 16.04 -1.17 -10.12
C LYS A 309 15.45 -2.12 -9.07
N SER A 310 15.17 -1.63 -7.87
CA SER A 310 14.59 -2.46 -6.80
C SER A 310 13.06 -2.59 -6.91
N GLY A 311 12.38 -1.56 -7.41
CA GLY A 311 10.93 -1.47 -7.47
C GLY A 311 10.34 -2.08 -8.74
N PHE A 312 10.94 -1.80 -9.89
CA PHE A 312 10.34 -1.95 -11.22
C PHE A 312 11.12 -2.92 -12.10
N TYR A 313 10.45 -3.51 -13.09
CA TYR A 313 11.11 -4.15 -14.22
C TYR A 313 11.36 -3.11 -15.31
N SER A 314 12.58 -3.07 -15.85
CA SER A 314 13.00 -2.15 -16.92
C SER A 314 14.04 -2.82 -17.84
N ALA A 315 14.42 -2.14 -18.93
CA ALA A 315 15.41 -2.67 -19.88
C ALA A 315 16.83 -2.70 -19.28
N LEU A 316 17.08 -1.99 -18.18
CA LEU A 316 18.36 -1.96 -17.47
C LEU A 316 18.57 -3.18 -16.55
N GLY A 317 17.64 -4.13 -16.54
CA GLY A 317 17.71 -5.38 -15.79
C GLY A 317 16.55 -5.55 -14.82
N GLY A 318 15.99 -6.76 -14.79
CA GLY A 318 14.92 -7.18 -13.86
C GLY A 318 15.42 -7.92 -12.62
N ASP A 319 16.75 -8.10 -12.49
CA ASP A 319 17.33 -8.74 -11.31
C ASP A 319 17.52 -7.70 -10.20
N LYS A 320 16.60 -7.72 -9.23
CA LYS A 320 16.55 -6.81 -8.08
C LYS A 320 17.75 -6.96 -7.13
N SER A 321 18.65 -7.92 -7.38
CA SER A 321 19.78 -8.24 -6.52
C SER A 321 21.02 -7.34 -6.71
N GLU A 322 21.14 -6.64 -7.84
CA GLU A 322 22.27 -5.74 -8.14
C GLU A 322 21.82 -4.26 -8.17
N VAL A 323 21.80 -3.63 -6.98
CA VAL A 323 21.38 -2.22 -6.79
C VAL A 323 22.53 -1.23 -7.07
N GLU A 324 23.36 -1.51 -8.08
CA GLU A 324 24.40 -0.58 -8.53
C GLU A 324 24.01 0.05 -9.86
N GLY A 325 23.89 1.38 -9.91
CA GLY A 325 23.60 2.12 -11.13
C GLY A 325 23.22 3.56 -10.82
N ARG A 326 23.78 4.49 -11.59
CA ARG A 326 23.40 5.91 -11.58
C ARG A 326 22.82 6.25 -12.94
N ASP A 327 21.62 6.80 -12.96
CA ASP A 327 21.11 7.50 -14.14
C ASP A 327 21.53 8.96 -14.06
N GLY A 328 22.04 9.51 -15.17
CA GLY A 328 22.57 10.86 -15.26
C GLY A 328 24.02 11.04 -14.79
N ASP A 329 24.69 12.01 -15.40
CA ASP A 329 26.03 12.45 -15.04
C ASP A 329 25.95 13.74 -14.20
N GLY A 330 26.76 13.83 -13.12
CA GLY A 330 26.84 15.01 -12.25
C GLY A 330 25.97 14.98 -10.98
N PRO A 331 26.16 15.91 -10.02
CA PRO A 331 25.65 15.84 -8.65
C PRO A 331 24.12 15.76 -8.53
N GLU A 332 23.64 15.15 -7.44
CA GLU A 332 22.23 15.21 -7.06
C GLU A 332 21.85 16.65 -6.69
N VAL A 333 20.60 17.03 -6.92
CA VAL A 333 20.12 18.40 -6.69
C VAL A 333 19.04 18.42 -5.61
N MET A 334 19.12 19.39 -4.70
CA MET A 334 18.15 19.65 -3.63
C MET A 334 17.59 21.07 -3.73
N LEU A 335 16.27 21.18 -3.73
CA LEU A 335 15.55 22.44 -3.46
C LEU A 335 15.11 22.45 -1.99
N ALA A 336 15.59 23.44 -1.22
CA ALA A 336 15.15 23.66 0.15
C ALA A 336 14.21 24.86 0.21
N ILE A 337 12.96 24.66 0.62
CA ILE A 337 11.99 25.72 0.88
C ILE A 337 11.92 25.94 2.39
N VAL A 338 12.33 27.12 2.83
CA VAL A 338 12.67 27.39 4.23
C VAL A 338 11.82 28.54 4.73
N HIS A 339 11.16 28.34 5.88
CA HIS A 339 10.48 29.43 6.56
C HIS A 339 11.47 30.57 6.84
N ASP A 340 11.07 31.82 6.59
CA ASP A 340 11.96 32.98 6.60
C ASP A 340 12.74 33.15 7.91
N SER A 341 12.12 32.83 9.05
CA SER A 341 12.78 32.89 10.37
C SER A 341 13.92 31.89 10.55
N LEU A 342 13.98 30.83 9.74
CA LEU A 342 14.94 29.74 9.84
C LEU A 342 16.08 29.83 8.81
N LEU A 343 16.04 30.82 7.91
CA LEU A 343 17.05 30.98 6.85
C LEU A 343 18.47 31.11 7.38
N SER A 344 18.65 31.83 8.50
CA SER A 344 19.97 32.04 9.12
C SER A 344 20.60 30.75 9.66
N ALA A 345 19.83 29.68 9.85
CA ALA A 345 20.31 28.37 10.30
C ALA A 345 20.75 27.45 9.14
N MET A 346 20.48 27.82 7.89
CA MET A 346 20.78 26.98 6.72
C MET A 346 22.25 26.91 6.26
N PRO A 347 23.14 27.90 6.49
CA PRO A 347 24.49 27.89 5.90
C PRO A 347 25.30 26.62 6.16
N ASP A 348 25.34 26.13 7.41
CA ASP A 348 26.11 24.93 7.77
C ASP A 348 25.55 23.67 7.10
N PHE A 349 24.23 23.55 7.03
CA PHE A 349 23.56 22.44 6.34
C PHE A 349 23.87 22.45 4.84
N VAL A 350 23.78 23.63 4.20
CA VAL A 350 24.07 23.81 2.77
C VAL A 350 25.52 23.46 2.48
N ALA A 351 26.47 23.96 3.29
CA ALA A 351 27.89 23.66 3.15
C ALA A 351 28.17 22.16 3.26
N TRP A 352 27.59 21.50 4.27
CA TRP A 352 27.71 20.04 4.45
C TRP A 352 27.17 19.24 3.26
N LYS A 353 25.97 19.58 2.78
CA LYS A 353 25.37 18.89 1.62
C LYS A 353 26.19 19.07 0.34
N ARG A 354 26.71 20.28 0.10
CA ARG A 354 27.64 20.54 -1.02
C ARG A 354 28.94 19.76 -0.89
N GLN A 355 29.50 19.64 0.31
CA GLN A 355 30.69 18.80 0.56
C GLN A 355 30.42 17.31 0.24
N ARG A 356 29.17 16.85 0.42
CA ARG A 356 28.73 15.49 0.06
C ARG A 356 28.38 15.33 -1.42
N GLY A 357 28.60 16.35 -2.25
CA GLY A 357 28.34 16.30 -3.69
C GLY A 357 26.87 16.51 -4.07
N ILE A 358 26.09 17.20 -3.22
CA ILE A 358 24.71 17.60 -3.54
C ILE A 358 24.66 19.11 -3.76
N GLU A 359 24.15 19.51 -4.92
CA GLU A 359 23.84 20.92 -5.18
C GLU A 359 22.59 21.33 -4.40
N VAL A 360 22.68 22.42 -3.66
CA VAL A 360 21.56 22.91 -2.84
C VAL A 360 21.22 24.34 -3.22
N THR A 361 19.95 24.54 -3.53
CA THR A 361 19.32 25.84 -3.74
C THR A 361 18.33 26.07 -2.61
N VAL A 362 18.47 27.19 -1.90
CA VAL A 362 17.57 27.59 -0.81
C VAL A 362 16.63 28.68 -1.33
N GLN A 363 15.34 28.50 -1.14
CA GLN A 363 14.31 29.50 -1.42
C GLN A 363 13.56 29.84 -0.12
N PRO A 364 13.44 31.12 0.25
CA PRO A 364 12.64 31.52 1.38
C PRO A 364 11.14 31.33 1.06
N LEU A 365 10.36 30.95 2.07
CA LEU A 365 8.93 30.70 1.93
C LEU A 365 8.19 31.93 1.38
N SER A 366 8.58 33.13 1.82
CA SER A 366 8.04 34.39 1.31
C SER A 366 8.23 34.59 -0.21
N ALA A 367 9.35 34.14 -0.78
CA ALA A 367 9.63 34.28 -2.22
C ALA A 367 8.81 33.31 -3.08
N VAL A 368 8.35 32.20 -2.51
CA VAL A 368 7.50 31.21 -3.21
C VAL A 368 6.01 31.43 -2.93
N GLY A 369 5.63 32.57 -2.36
CA GLY A 369 4.23 32.97 -2.15
C GLY A 369 3.57 32.44 -0.87
N ALA A 370 4.34 31.86 0.06
CA ALA A 370 3.91 31.49 1.41
C ALA A 370 2.57 30.71 1.53
N SER A 371 2.25 29.93 0.50
CA SER A 371 1.04 29.12 0.41
C SER A 371 1.38 27.72 -0.10
N TYR A 372 0.51 26.74 0.11
CA TYR A 372 0.79 25.39 -0.39
C TYR A 372 0.85 25.37 -1.92
N GLN A 373 0.01 26.16 -2.60
CA GLN A 373 0.03 26.29 -4.06
C GLN A 373 1.33 26.95 -4.54
N GLY A 374 1.81 27.97 -3.83
CA GLY A 374 3.07 28.62 -4.13
C GLY A 374 4.28 27.69 -4.00
N VAL A 375 4.33 26.91 -2.90
CA VAL A 375 5.33 25.85 -2.68
C VAL A 375 5.26 24.80 -3.79
N GLN A 376 4.06 24.30 -4.11
CA GLN A 376 3.87 23.30 -5.17
C GLN A 376 4.32 23.84 -6.53
N LYS A 377 3.99 25.10 -6.85
CA LYS A 377 4.43 25.75 -8.08
C LYS A 377 5.95 25.89 -8.14
N ALA A 378 6.60 26.34 -7.06
CA ALA A 378 8.05 26.49 -7.02
C ALA A 378 8.78 25.15 -7.25
N ILE A 379 8.26 24.06 -6.67
CA ILE A 379 8.79 22.71 -6.88
C ILE A 379 8.57 22.26 -8.34
N ALA A 380 7.38 22.47 -8.88
CA ALA A 380 7.06 22.12 -10.27
C ALA A 380 7.92 22.91 -11.27
N ASP A 381 8.13 24.22 -11.04
CA ASP A 381 8.98 25.07 -11.87
C ASP A 381 10.44 24.60 -11.82
N ALA A 382 10.96 24.25 -10.64
CA ALA A 382 12.30 23.69 -10.50
C ALA A 382 12.44 22.35 -11.22
N TYR A 383 11.44 21.47 -11.05
CA TYR A 383 11.38 20.17 -11.71
C TYR A 383 11.31 20.29 -13.23
N ALA A 384 10.55 21.24 -13.78
CA ALA A 384 10.42 21.42 -15.22
C ALA A 384 11.57 22.23 -15.85
N GLY A 385 12.11 23.22 -15.14
CA GLY A 385 12.95 24.27 -15.74
C GLY A 385 14.44 24.22 -15.42
N TRP A 386 14.87 23.53 -14.36
CA TRP A 386 16.30 23.47 -14.03
C TRP A 386 17.07 22.53 -14.98
N GLU A 387 18.34 22.87 -15.23
CA GLU A 387 19.27 22.08 -16.04
C GLU A 387 19.38 20.63 -15.54
N ARG A 388 19.26 20.43 -14.23
CA ARG A 388 19.01 19.13 -13.60
C ARG A 388 17.79 19.24 -12.69
N ALA A 389 16.85 18.32 -12.88
CA ALA A 389 15.67 18.27 -12.02
C ALA A 389 16.09 17.93 -10.58
N PRO A 390 15.54 18.62 -9.55
CA PRO A 390 15.79 18.27 -8.16
C PRO A 390 15.50 16.79 -7.92
N THR A 391 16.39 16.14 -7.20
CA THR A 391 16.15 14.80 -6.65
C THR A 391 15.41 14.94 -5.34
N TRP A 392 15.75 15.94 -4.54
CA TRP A 392 15.23 16.14 -3.20
C TRP A 392 14.54 17.48 -3.05
N VAL A 393 13.46 17.49 -2.28
CA VAL A 393 12.83 18.70 -1.77
C VAL A 393 12.86 18.64 -0.25
N LEU A 394 13.38 19.70 0.38
CA LEU A 394 13.40 19.83 1.82
C LEU A 394 12.51 20.99 2.24
N LEU A 395 11.48 20.71 3.04
CA LEU A 395 10.66 21.71 3.71
C LEU A 395 11.26 21.97 5.09
N VAL A 396 11.59 23.22 5.42
CA VAL A 396 12.15 23.59 6.73
C VAL A 396 11.20 24.56 7.42
N GLY A 397 10.52 24.04 8.44
CA GLY A 397 9.45 24.72 9.17
C GLY A 397 8.36 23.73 9.56
N ASP A 398 7.62 24.08 10.60
CA ASP A 398 6.54 23.24 11.12
C ASP A 398 5.32 23.21 10.19
N GLY A 399 4.41 22.26 10.37
CA GLY A 399 3.11 22.22 9.67
C GLY A 399 2.10 23.22 10.24
N GLU A 400 2.35 23.72 11.44
CA GLU A 400 1.47 24.62 12.19
C GLU A 400 2.26 25.75 12.87
N GLY A 401 1.55 26.73 13.45
CA GLY A 401 2.19 27.79 14.23
C GLY A 401 2.89 28.89 13.41
N ALA A 402 3.84 29.57 14.05
CA ALA A 402 4.49 30.77 13.50
C ALA A 402 5.62 30.46 12.51
N GLY A 403 6.30 29.30 12.64
CA GLY A 403 7.28 28.79 11.68
C GLY A 403 6.68 27.93 10.56
N LYS A 404 5.41 28.16 10.21
CA LYS A 404 4.64 27.24 9.35
C LYS A 404 5.13 27.27 7.89
N VAL A 405 5.51 26.10 7.38
CA VAL A 405 5.55 25.80 5.94
C VAL A 405 4.32 24.95 5.61
N PRO A 406 3.41 25.41 4.74
CA PRO A 406 2.17 24.69 4.42
C PRO A 406 2.40 23.26 3.91
N PHE A 407 1.36 22.43 4.04
CA PHE A 407 1.24 21.11 3.42
C PHE A 407 0.13 21.13 2.36
N VAL A 408 0.12 20.15 1.46
CA VAL A 408 -0.99 19.99 0.51
C VAL A 408 -2.18 19.33 1.24
N PRO A 409 -3.40 19.88 1.15
CA PRO A 409 -4.59 19.17 1.59
C PRO A 409 -4.91 18.05 0.60
N SER A 410 -4.87 16.79 1.05
CA SER A 410 -5.32 15.68 0.20
C SER A 410 -6.82 15.76 -0.09
N PRO A 411 -7.31 15.11 -1.17
CA PRO A 411 -8.75 15.02 -1.48
C PRO A 411 -9.62 14.44 -0.35
N TYR A 412 -8.99 13.83 0.65
CA TYR A 412 -9.65 13.24 1.83
C TYR A 412 -9.51 14.10 3.08
N GLY A 413 -9.04 15.35 2.96
CA GLY A 413 -8.89 16.30 4.07
C GLY A 413 -7.70 16.02 4.99
N CYS A 414 -6.79 15.12 4.62
CA CYS A 414 -5.58 14.83 5.39
C CYS A 414 -4.39 15.66 4.86
N ALA A 415 -3.55 16.18 5.75
CA ALA A 415 -2.31 16.88 5.40
C ALA A 415 -1.32 15.93 4.71
N SER A 416 -0.66 16.41 3.66
CA SER A 416 0.32 15.61 2.92
C SER A 416 1.44 16.47 2.33
N ASP A 417 2.69 16.18 2.73
CA ASP A 417 3.86 16.67 2.00
C ASP A 417 4.18 15.80 0.77
N PHE A 418 3.71 14.54 0.76
CA PHE A 418 3.90 13.62 -0.36
C PHE A 418 3.28 14.15 -1.66
N LEU A 419 2.15 14.87 -1.58
CA LEU A 419 1.53 15.41 -2.79
C LEU A 419 2.33 16.55 -3.44
N TYR A 420 3.37 17.07 -2.77
CA TYR A 420 4.35 17.95 -3.43
C TYR A 420 5.28 17.20 -4.39
N SER A 421 5.38 15.87 -4.28
CA SER A 421 6.28 15.09 -5.12
C SER A 421 5.66 14.53 -6.37
N THR A 422 4.33 14.60 -6.53
CA THR A 422 3.60 14.11 -7.71
C THR A 422 3.56 15.23 -8.75
N LEU A 423 4.51 15.26 -9.69
CA LEU A 423 4.77 16.40 -10.58
C LEU A 423 4.57 16.05 -12.07
N ASP A 424 4.66 14.77 -12.42
CA ASP A 424 4.51 14.24 -13.76
C ASP A 424 3.36 13.22 -13.83
N GLY A 425 2.85 12.94 -15.04
CA GLY A 425 1.94 11.81 -15.29
C GLY A 425 0.53 11.87 -14.70
N ASN A 426 0.17 12.91 -13.93
CA ASN A 426 -1.12 13.03 -13.23
C ASN A 426 -1.44 11.78 -12.39
N ASP A 427 -0.48 11.36 -11.58
CA ASP A 427 -0.53 10.11 -10.84
C ASP A 427 0.01 10.26 -9.40
N LEU A 428 0.19 9.13 -8.69
CA LEU A 428 0.72 9.10 -7.32
C LEU A 428 2.13 8.47 -7.23
N TYR A 429 2.93 8.60 -8.29
CA TYR A 429 4.36 8.33 -8.26
C TYR A 429 5.11 9.59 -7.86
N SER A 430 6.16 9.38 -7.06
CA SER A 430 7.02 10.47 -6.61
C SER A 430 8.02 10.78 -7.72
N ASP A 431 8.11 12.04 -8.14
CA ASP A 431 9.13 12.52 -9.07
C ASP A 431 10.33 13.15 -8.35
N VAL A 432 10.12 13.56 -7.10
CA VAL A 432 11.15 14.07 -6.18
C VAL A 432 11.00 13.42 -4.80
N LEU A 433 12.06 13.32 -4.01
CA LEU A 433 11.97 12.82 -2.64
C LEU A 433 11.75 14.01 -1.69
N VAL A 434 10.56 14.11 -1.13
CA VAL A 434 10.19 15.19 -0.20
C VAL A 434 10.46 14.76 1.24
N GLY A 435 11.08 15.65 2.01
CA GLY A 435 11.22 15.52 3.45
C GLY A 435 10.96 16.85 4.16
N ARG A 436 10.62 16.79 5.45
CA ARG A 436 10.41 17.97 6.30
C ARG A 436 11.32 17.91 7.53
N VAL A 437 11.97 19.03 7.82
CA VAL A 437 12.54 19.32 9.13
C VAL A 437 11.56 20.23 9.86
N SER A 438 10.81 19.66 10.79
CA SER A 438 9.84 20.41 11.60
C SER A 438 10.60 21.21 12.65
N ALA A 439 10.44 22.54 12.61
CA ALA A 439 11.00 23.46 13.57
C ALA A 439 10.01 24.62 13.78
N PRO A 440 9.74 25.01 15.04
CA PRO A 440 8.73 26.02 15.37
C PRO A 440 9.13 27.44 14.97
#